data_AF-A0A848WRY7-F1
#
_entry.id   AF-A0A848WRY7-F1
#
_cell.length_a   1.000
_cell.length_b   1.000
_cell.length_c   1.000
_cell.angle_alpha   90.00
_cell.angle_beta   90.00
_cell.angle_gamma   90.00
#
_symmetry.space_group_name_H-M   'P 1'
#
loop_
_entity.id
_entity.type
_entity.pdbx_description
1 polymer ?
#
loop_
_entity_poly.entity_id
_entity_poly.type
_entity_poly.pdbx_seq_one_letter_code
_entity_poly.pdbx_strand_id
1 'polypeptide(L)' 'MTIETQEPQDGRREAFGERLSETLRAGRTYTVRHASELGLFDDLSDSELREFARRHGLNVVRRMGGSQIDFTPWAKARVA' A
#
# COMPACT_ATOMS: atom_id res chain seq x y z
N MET A 1 7.96 -2.96 29.67
CA MET A 1 7.32 -3.27 28.37
C MET A 1 6.86 -1.94 27.79
N THR A 2 7.72 -1.30 27.01
CA THR A 2 7.45 0.01 26.42
C THR A 2 6.55 -0.23 25.21
N ILE A 3 5.28 0.11 25.32
CA ILE A 3 4.41 0.26 24.17
C ILE A 3 4.84 1.54 23.46
N GLU A 4 5.72 1.40 22.49
CA GLU A 4 6.02 2.49 21.56
C GLU A 4 4.76 2.75 20.75
N THR A 5 4.06 3.81 21.11
CA THR A 5 2.90 4.34 20.41
C THR A 5 3.31 4.72 18.98
N GLN A 6 3.22 3.78 18.04
CA GLN A 6 3.42 4.00 16.61
C GLN A 6 2.19 4.68 15.95
N GLU A 7 1.53 5.62 16.63
CA GLU A 7 0.27 6.23 16.17
C GLU A 7 0.37 7.28 15.02
N PRO A 8 1.52 7.93 14.71
CA PRO A 8 1.52 8.91 13.61
C PRO A 8 1.74 8.30 12.21
N GLN A 9 2.35 7.11 12.11
CA GLN A 9 2.60 6.46 10.81
C GLN A 9 1.43 5.56 10.39
N ASP A 10 0.83 4.82 11.32
CA ASP A 10 -0.32 3.95 11.01
C ASP A 10 -1.53 4.74 10.52
N GLY A 11 -1.86 5.86 11.15
CA GLY A 11 -2.96 6.71 10.67
C GLY A 11 -2.75 7.25 9.26
N ARG A 12 -1.50 7.55 8.87
CA ARG A 12 -1.17 8.00 7.50
C ARG A 12 -1.26 6.86 6.50
N ARG A 13 -0.86 5.64 6.87
CA ARG A 13 -0.99 4.44 6.04
C ARG A 13 -2.45 4.13 5.78
N GLU A 14 -3.30 4.12 6.80
CA GLU A 14 -4.73 3.84 6.64
C GLU A 14 -5.41 4.89 5.74
N ALA A 15 -5.16 6.18 5.99
CA ALA A 15 -5.69 7.26 5.13
C ALA A 15 -5.22 7.13 3.67
N PHE A 16 -3.97 6.71 3.46
CA PHE A 16 -3.43 6.45 2.13
C PHE A 16 -4.09 5.23 1.47
N GLY A 17 -4.30 4.15 2.23
CA GLY A 17 -5.00 2.94 1.79
C GLY A 17 -6.45 3.21 1.36
N GLU A 18 -7.18 4.03 2.11
CA GLU A 18 -8.53 4.46 1.75
C GLU A 18 -8.54 5.28 0.45
N ARG A 19 -7.65 6.27 0.33
CA ARG A 19 -7.52 7.08 -0.90
C ARG A 19 -7.18 6.22 -2.12
N LEU A 20 -6.27 5.25 -1.94
CA LEU A 20 -5.92 4.27 -2.97
C LEU A 20 -7.13 3.43 -3.36
N SER A 21 -7.88 2.93 -2.39
CA SER A 21 -9.08 2.12 -2.60
C SER A 21 -10.12 2.85 -3.45
N GLU A 22 -10.37 4.12 -3.13
CA GLU A 22 -11.28 4.97 -3.90
C GLU A 22 -10.77 5.20 -5.33
N THR A 23 -9.48 5.52 -5.47
CA THR A 23 -8.85 5.75 -6.78
C THR A 23 -8.88 4.50 -7.67
N LEU A 24 -8.64 3.32 -7.07
CA LEU A 24 -8.54 2.04 -7.76
C LEU A 24 -9.91 1.40 -8.03
N ARG A 25 -10.95 1.74 -7.26
CA ARG A 25 -12.35 1.37 -7.57
C ARG A 25 -12.81 1.85 -8.95
N ALA A 26 -12.23 2.93 -9.47
CA ALA A 26 -12.45 3.40 -10.84
C ALA A 26 -11.76 2.53 -11.91
N GLY A 27 -11.18 1.38 -11.54
CA GLY A 27 -10.53 0.43 -12.43
C GLY A 27 -9.14 0.85 -12.90
N ARG A 28 -8.53 1.86 -12.27
CA ARG A 28 -7.18 2.34 -12.59
C ARG A 28 -6.12 1.50 -11.88
N THR A 29 -4.86 1.67 -12.27
CA THR A 29 -3.68 1.18 -11.54
C THR A 29 -3.01 2.39 -10.89
N TYR A 30 -2.41 2.22 -9.72
CA TYR A 30 -1.73 3.30 -9.01
C TYR A 30 -0.30 2.91 -8.70
N THR A 31 0.63 3.74 -9.17
CA THR A 31 2.06 3.53 -8.94
C THR A 31 2.55 4.56 -7.93
N VAL A 32 2.99 4.09 -6.77
CA VAL A 32 3.67 4.90 -5.77
C VAL A 32 5.11 5.13 -6.22
N ARG A 33 5.49 6.40 -6.38
CA ARG A 33 6.87 6.81 -6.74
C ARG A 33 7.43 7.92 -5.86
N HIS A 34 6.60 8.63 -5.10
CA HIS A 34 7.07 9.72 -4.27
C HIS A 34 7.73 9.20 -3.00
N ALA A 35 8.91 9.72 -2.66
CA ALA A 35 9.66 9.30 -1.47
C ALA A 35 8.84 9.38 -0.18
N SER A 36 7.96 10.37 -0.04
CA SER A 36 7.07 10.51 1.12
C SER A 36 6.04 9.39 1.23
N GLU A 37 5.58 8.86 0.11
CA GLU A 37 4.61 7.76 0.07
C GLU A 37 5.32 6.40 0.20
N LEU A 38 6.49 6.25 -0.43
CA LEU A 38 7.35 5.08 -0.25
C LEU A 38 7.79 4.94 1.22
N GLY A 39 8.06 6.06 1.89
CA GLY A 39 8.40 6.11 3.31
C GLY A 39 7.28 5.64 4.24
N LEU A 40 6.02 5.56 3.77
CA LEU A 40 4.93 4.94 4.53
C LEU A 40 5.04 3.41 4.56
N PHE A 41 5.81 2.82 3.64
CA PHE A 41 5.93 1.38 3.44
C PHE A 41 7.38 0.88 3.62
N ASP A 42 8.29 1.76 4.03
CA ASP A 42 9.72 1.43 4.09
C ASP A 42 10.02 0.36 5.15
N ASP A 43 9.34 0.46 6.30
CA ASP A 43 9.41 -0.49 7.41
C ASP A 43 8.59 -1.77 7.18
N LEU A 44 7.66 -1.76 6.21
CA LEU A 44 6.85 -2.94 5.92
C LEU A 44 7.64 -3.94 5.08
N SER A 45 7.66 -5.18 5.54
CA SER A 45 8.08 -6.32 4.74
C SER A 45 7.14 -6.54 3.56
N ASP A 46 7.59 -7.27 2.53
CA ASP A 46 6.74 -7.60 1.37
C ASP A 46 5.42 -8.30 1.76
N SER A 47 5.46 -9.15 2.78
CA SER A 47 4.27 -9.83 3.35
C SER A 47 3.31 -8.86 4.03
N GLU A 48 3.83 -7.92 4.81
CA GLU A 48 3.04 -6.90 5.53
C GLU A 48 2.41 -5.90 4.56
N LEU A 49 3.15 -5.52 3.52
CA LEU A 49 2.66 -4.67 2.44
C LEU A 49 1.51 -5.35 1.66
N ARG A 50 1.62 -6.67 1.40
CA ARG A 50 0.55 -7.46 0.78
C ARG A 50 -0.67 -7.57 1.68
N GLU A 51 -0.48 -7.75 2.98
CA GLU A 51 -1.58 -7.78 3.94
C GLU A 51 -2.28 -6.43 4.04
N PHE A 52 -1.53 -5.34 4.11
CA PHE A 52 -2.06 -3.97 4.03
C PHE A 52 -2.90 -3.78 2.78
N ALA A 53 -2.37 -4.11 1.60
CA ALA A 53 -3.11 -3.99 0.35
C ALA A 53 -4.41 -4.82 0.37
N ARG A 54 -4.35 -6.05 0.89
CA ARG A 54 -5.51 -6.95 1.01
C ARG A 54 -6.59 -6.35 1.92
N ARG A 55 -6.24 -5.74 3.06
CA ARG A 55 -7.19 -5.07 3.96
C ARG A 55 -7.98 -3.96 3.24
N HIS A 56 -7.38 -3.33 2.25
CA HIS A 56 -7.96 -2.28 1.43
C HIS A 56 -8.57 -2.77 0.10
N GLY A 57 -8.67 -4.08 -0.13
CA GLY A 57 -9.22 -4.65 -1.38
C GLY A 57 -8.32 -4.44 -2.60
N LEU A 58 -7.02 -4.24 -2.36
CA LEU A 58 -5.98 -4.00 -3.35
C LEU A 58 -5.05 -5.20 -3.44
N ASN A 59 -4.30 -5.29 -4.53
CA ASN A 59 -3.20 -6.22 -4.70
C ASN A 59 -1.90 -5.47 -4.94
N VAL A 60 -0.81 -5.95 -4.35
CA VAL A 60 0.55 -5.45 -4.60
C VAL A 60 1.11 -6.23 -5.78
N VAL A 61 1.41 -5.54 -6.88
CA VAL A 61 1.97 -6.18 -8.08
C VAL A 61 3.47 -6.35 -7.94
N ARG A 62 4.18 -5.33 -7.47
CA ARG A 62 5.64 -5.33 -7.36
C ARG A 62 6.17 -4.20 -6.48
N ARG A 63 7.18 -4.49 -5.66
CA ARG A 63 8.11 -3.49 -5.10
C ARG A 63 9.39 -3.52 -5.94
N MET A 64 9.69 -2.44 -6.68
CA MET A 64 10.94 -2.36 -7.46
C MET A 64 11.99 -1.62 -6.63
N GLY A 65 12.91 -2.37 -6.02
CA GLY A 65 14.14 -1.84 -5.41
C GLY A 65 13.92 -0.72 -4.39
N GLY A 66 12.80 -0.75 -3.65
CA GLY A 66 12.44 0.28 -2.67
C GLY A 66 12.00 1.64 -3.24
N SER A 67 12.07 1.82 -4.56
CA SER A 67 11.80 3.10 -5.23
C SER A 67 10.45 3.17 -5.93
N GLN A 68 9.71 2.06 -5.98
CA GLN A 68 8.39 2.01 -6.59
C GLN A 68 7.56 0.87 -6.00
N ILE A 69 6.27 1.13 -5.77
CA ILE A 69 5.26 0.12 -5.41
C ILE A 69 4.05 0.28 -6.33
N ASP A 70 3.67 -0.80 -7.00
CA ASP A 70 2.48 -0.83 -7.87
C ASP A 70 1.29 -1.50 -7.17
N PHE A 71 0.18 -0.77 -7.07
CA PHE A 71 -1.09 -1.26 -6.55
C PHE A 71 -2.12 -1.42 -7.67
N THR A 72 -2.78 -2.58 -7.69
CA THR A 72 -3.90 -2.87 -8.60
C THR A 72 -5.16 -3.25 -7.84
N PRO A 73 -6.36 -3.06 -8.42
CA PRO A 73 -7.59 -3.57 -7.83
C PRO A 73 -7.54 -5.09 -7.74
N TRP A 74 -7.97 -5.68 -6.62
CA TRP A 74 -8.01 -7.14 -6.47
C TRP A 74 -8.83 -7.83 -7.57
N ALA A 75 -9.90 -7.18 -8.03
CA ALA A 75 -10.73 -7.66 -9.14
C ALA A 75 -9.96 -7.80 -10.46
N LYS A 76 -8.92 -6.98 -10.68
CA LYS A 76 -8.05 -7.04 -11.87
C LYS A 76 -6.84 -7.96 -11.69
N ALA A 77 -6.51 -8.35 -10.45
CA ALA A 77 -5.38 -9.24 -10.17
C ALA A 77 -5.60 -10.69 -10.66
N ARG A 78 -6.83 -11.08 -11.03
CA ARG A 78 -7.16 -12.45 -11.49
C ARG A 78 -6.67 -12.80 -12.91
N VAL A 79 -5.87 -11.96 -13.55
CA VAL A 79 -5.37 -12.22 -14.91
C VAL A 79 -3.90 -11.77 -15.02
N ALA A 80 -2.98 -12.63 -14.60
CA ALA A 80 -1.58 -12.64 -15.02
C ALA A 80 -0.99 -14.03 -14.74
#